data_AF-A0A1G3LK91-F1
#
_entry.id   AF-A0A1G3LK91-F1
#
_cell.length_a   1.000
_cell.length_b   1.000
_cell.length_c   1.000
_cell.angle_alpha   90.00
_cell.angle_beta   90.00
_cell.angle_gamma   90.00
#
_symmetry.space_group_name_H-M   'P 1'
#
loop_
_entity.id
_entity.type
_entity.pdbx_description
1 polymer ?
#
loop_
_entity_poly.entity_id
_entity_poly.type
_entity_poly.pdbx_seq_one_letter_code
_entity_poly.pdbx_strand_id
1 'polypeptide(L)'
;MYYPNCPFCKGTFTEIAKIITESDDGIKTYHHRWFQCKKCKKKYYSLATEYVFDDSLDYYMYEVEENIWTEHVKLIKKCKQKNNPLCNCDSHKLAKNVGYENFICTDYTLRSEE
;
A
#
# COMPACT_ATOMS: atom_id res chain seq x y z
N MET A 1 8.83 9.60 5.61
CA MET A 1 7.50 8.98 5.47
C MET A 1 6.80 8.92 6.81
N TYR A 2 5.81 9.80 7.00
CA TYR A 2 4.97 9.85 8.20
C TYR A 2 3.90 8.76 8.07
N TYR A 3 3.91 7.75 8.94
CA TYR A 3 2.80 6.81 8.98
C TYR A 3 1.72 7.39 9.89
N PRO A 4 0.53 7.71 9.37
CA PRO A 4 -0.54 8.19 10.23
C PRO A 4 -0.81 7.13 11.30
N ASN A 5 -1.12 7.58 12.52
CA ASN A 5 -1.66 6.69 13.54
C ASN A 5 -2.95 6.04 13.01
N CYS A 6 -3.29 4.84 13.49
CA CYS A 6 -4.51 4.15 13.09
C CYS A 6 -5.70 5.10 13.23
N PRO A 7 -6.44 5.35 12.14
CA PRO A 7 -7.46 6.39 12.15
C PRO A 7 -8.57 6.11 13.15
N PHE A 8 -8.86 4.82 13.37
CA PHE A 8 -9.89 4.33 14.28
C PHE A 8 -9.51 4.45 15.77
N CYS A 9 -8.32 4.00 16.17
CA CYS A 9 -7.96 3.89 17.59
C CYS A 9 -6.73 4.71 18.01
N LYS A 10 -6.17 5.49 17.08
CA LYS A 10 -4.92 6.26 17.19
C LYS A 10 -3.69 5.44 17.59
N GLY A 11 -3.77 4.11 17.51
CA GLY A 11 -2.65 3.21 17.79
C GLY A 11 -1.65 3.14 16.63
N THR A 12 -0.41 2.79 16.94
CA THR A 12 0.65 2.63 15.93
C THR A 12 0.41 1.45 14.99
N PHE A 13 0.89 1.56 13.76
CA PHE A 13 0.88 0.46 12.79
C PHE A 13 2.13 -0.44 12.88
N THR A 14 1.97 -1.67 12.38
CA THR A 14 3.07 -2.57 12.01
C THR A 14 2.98 -2.83 10.51
N GLU A 15 4.05 -2.57 9.76
CA GLU A 15 4.16 -2.99 8.35
C GLU A 15 4.36 -4.50 8.27
N ILE A 16 3.56 -5.19 7.47
CA ILE A 16 3.57 -6.65 7.34
C ILE A 16 4.13 -7.09 5.99
N ALA A 17 3.85 -6.34 4.93
CA ALA A 17 4.33 -6.59 3.59
C ALA A 17 4.46 -5.29 2.81
N LYS A 18 5.37 -5.29 1.84
CA LYS A 18 5.57 -4.21 0.88
C LYS A 18 6.01 -4.75 -0.46
N ILE A 19 5.66 -4.04 -1.53
CA ILE A 19 6.15 -4.28 -2.88
C ILE A 19 6.17 -2.96 -3.65
N ILE A 20 7.13 -2.82 -4.55
CA ILE A 20 7.28 -1.63 -5.40
C ILE A 20 6.93 -2.03 -6.83
N THR A 21 6.09 -1.25 -7.50
CA THR A 21 5.84 -1.38 -8.93
C THR A 21 6.13 -0.06 -9.63
N GLU A 22 6.27 -0.09 -10.94
CA GLU A 22 6.44 1.11 -11.78
C GLU A 22 5.29 1.19 -12.78
N SER A 23 4.88 2.42 -13.10
CA SER A 23 3.94 2.70 -14.18
C SER A 23 4.51 2.28 -15.53
N ASP A 24 3.64 1.95 -16.48
CA ASP A 24 4.10 1.44 -17.77
C ASP A 24 4.83 2.51 -18.62
N ASP A 25 4.67 3.80 -18.28
CA ASP A 25 5.40 4.93 -18.86
C ASP A 25 6.72 5.25 -18.14
N GLY A 26 7.03 4.58 -17.02
CA GLY A 26 8.24 4.80 -16.22
C GLY A 26 8.28 6.12 -15.44
N ILE A 27 7.18 6.87 -15.40
CA ILE A 27 7.13 8.21 -14.77
C ILE A 27 6.80 8.14 -13.28
N LYS A 28 6.16 7.05 -12.84
CA LYS A 28 5.67 6.88 -11.46
C LYS A 28 6.17 5.59 -10.85
N THR A 29 6.63 5.69 -9.60
CA THR A 29 6.91 4.54 -8.75
C THR A 29 5.80 4.40 -7.71
N TYR A 30 5.23 3.20 -7.62
CA TYR A 30 4.15 2.88 -6.69
C TYR A 30 4.68 2.05 -5.52
N HIS A 31 4.49 2.55 -4.30
CA HIS A 31 4.81 1.85 -3.07
C HIS A 31 3.55 1.27 -2.46
N HIS A 32 3.35 -0.02 -2.67
CA HIS A 32 2.25 -0.77 -2.10
C HIS A 32 2.65 -1.33 -0.74
N ARG A 33 1.88 -1.06 0.31
CA ARG A 33 2.19 -1.50 1.68
C ARG A 33 0.96 -2.02 2.39
N TRP A 34 1.16 -3.04 3.23
CA TRP A 34 0.12 -3.65 4.04
C TRP A 34 0.46 -3.52 5.52
N PHE A 35 -0.47 -2.97 6.29
CA PHE A 35 -0.30 -2.70 7.71
C PHE A 35 -1.34 -3.42 8.55
N GLN A 36 -0.99 -3.61 9.82
CA GLN A 36 -1.92 -3.98 10.88
C GLN A 36 -1.76 -3.02 12.05
N CYS A 37 -2.88 -2.50 12.58
CA CYS A 37 -2.82 -1.71 13.80
C CYS A 37 -2.44 -2.59 15.00
N LYS A 38 -1.46 -2.17 15.81
CA LYS A 38 -1.03 -2.92 16.99
C LYS A 38 -2.13 -3.04 18.06
N LYS A 39 -2.99 -2.01 18.18
CA LYS A 39 -4.04 -1.88 19.20
C LYS A 39 -5.35 -2.55 18.80
N CYS A 40 -6.02 -2.07 17.74
CA CYS A 40 -7.32 -2.60 17.32
C CYS A 40 -7.25 -3.77 16.33
N LYS A 41 -6.05 -4.18 15.90
CA LYS A 41 -5.80 -5.28 14.95
C LYS A 41 -6.40 -5.13 13.55
N LYS A 42 -7.14 -4.04 13.26
CA LYS A 42 -7.62 -3.68 11.92
C LYS A 42 -6.48 -3.67 10.90
N LYS A 43 -6.84 -4.03 9.67
CA LYS A 43 -5.93 -4.28 8.56
C LYS A 43 -6.07 -3.18 7.53
N TYR A 44 -4.94 -2.73 7.00
CA TYR A 44 -4.89 -1.62 6.07
C TYR A 44 -3.96 -1.92 4.92
N TYR A 45 -4.27 -1.28 3.79
CA TYR A 45 -3.42 -1.18 2.62
C TYR A 45 -3.14 0.29 2.35
N SER A 46 -1.91 0.63 1.93
CA SER A 46 -1.60 1.95 1.41
C SER A 46 -0.97 1.86 0.03
N LEU A 47 -1.22 2.91 -0.74
CA LEU A 47 -0.51 3.21 -1.98
C LEU A 47 0.12 4.60 -1.84
N ALA A 48 1.45 4.67 -1.97
CA ALA A 48 2.14 5.94 -2.17
C ALA A 48 2.67 6.00 -3.61
N THR A 49 2.49 7.13 -4.27
CA THR A 49 2.96 7.36 -5.64
C THR A 49 4.05 8.42 -5.62
N GLU A 50 5.26 8.04 -6.02
CA GLU A 50 6.40 8.95 -6.22
C GLU A 50 6.53 9.27 -7.70
N TYR A 51 6.63 10.55 -8.04
CA TYR A 51 6.81 11.04 -9.41
C TYR A 51 8.30 11.30 -9.68
N VAL A 52 8.79 10.91 -10.85
CA VAL A 52 10.21 11.08 -11.19
C VAL A 52 10.63 12.56 -11.35
N PHE A 53 9.68 13.42 -11.72
CA PHE A 53 9.94 14.83 -12.08
C PHE A 53 9.31 15.83 -11.13
N ASP A 54 8.68 15.37 -10.06
CA ASP A 54 7.92 16.19 -9.13
C ASP A 54 8.08 15.62 -7.73
N ASP A 55 8.34 16.48 -6.74
CA ASP A 55 8.43 16.09 -5.32
C ASP A 55 7.04 15.82 -4.72
N SER A 56 5.98 15.86 -5.53
CA SER A 56 4.64 15.46 -5.13
C SER A 56 4.59 13.97 -4.76
N LEU A 57 3.92 13.71 -3.63
CA LEU A 57 3.69 12.37 -3.11
C LEU A 57 2.19 12.20 -2.88
N ASP A 58 1.53 11.44 -3.76
CA ASP A 58 0.16 11.02 -3.51
C ASP A 58 0.17 9.86 -2.51
N TYR A 59 -0.64 9.95 -1.45
CA TYR A 59 -0.76 8.89 -0.45
C TYR A 59 -2.22 8.54 -0.17
N TYR A 60 -2.54 7.27 -0.36
CA TYR A 60 -3.85 6.68 -0.08
C TYR A 60 -3.73 5.55 0.93
N MET A 61 -4.68 5.46 1.85
CA MET A 61 -4.76 4.36 2.82
C MET A 61 -6.21 3.90 2.98
N TYR A 62 -6.41 2.59 2.93
CA TYR A 62 -7.72 1.94 2.95
C TYR A 62 -7.77 0.88 4.04
N GLU A 63 -8.91 0.78 4.72
CA GLU A 63 -9.20 -0.40 5.55
C GLU A 63 -9.57 -1.57 4.63
N VAL A 64 -9.04 -2.75 4.91
CA VAL A 64 -9.20 -3.94 4.08
C VAL A 64 -9.75 -5.07 4.93
N GLU A 65 -10.70 -5.84 4.39
CA GLU A 65 -11.20 -7.03 5.05
C GLU A 65 -10.08 -8.06 5.28
N GLU A 66 -10.21 -8.84 6.36
CA GLU A 66 -9.13 -9.72 6.82
C GLU A 66 -8.77 -10.83 5.82
N ASN A 67 -9.78 -11.41 5.16
CA ASN A 67 -9.60 -12.43 4.11
C ASN A 67 -8.75 -11.89 2.95
N ILE A 68 -9.17 -10.77 2.35
CA ILE A 68 -8.51 -10.14 1.20
C ILE A 68 -7.09 -9.71 1.60
N TRP A 69 -6.94 -9.06 2.76
CA TRP A 69 -5.65 -8.63 3.26
C TRP A 69 -4.69 -9.82 3.46
N THR A 70 -5.19 -10.93 3.99
CA THR A 70 -4.39 -12.13 4.24
C THR A 70 -3.92 -12.77 2.95
N GLU A 71 -4.79 -12.87 1.94
CA GLU A 71 -4.45 -13.39 0.62
C GLU A 71 -3.38 -12.53 -0.06
N HIS A 72 -3.55 -11.21 -0.03
CA HIS A 72 -2.57 -10.28 -0.59
C HIS A 72 -1.21 -10.46 0.10
N VAL A 73 -1.16 -10.37 1.43
CA VAL A 73 0.09 -10.51 2.19
C VAL A 73 0.77 -11.85 1.92
N LYS A 74 0.02 -12.95 1.83
CA LYS A 74 0.57 -14.28 1.54
C LYS A 74 1.22 -14.32 0.16
N LEU A 75 0.61 -13.70 -0.86
CA LEU A 75 1.19 -13.65 -2.20
C LEU A 75 2.39 -12.71 -2.27
N ILE A 76 2.29 -11.51 -1.68
CA ILE A 76 3.38 -10.52 -1.70
C ILE A 76 4.65 -11.06 -1.03
N LYS A 77 4.51 -11.78 0.09
CA LYS A 77 5.66 -12.38 0.79
C LYS A 77 6.40 -13.44 -0.02
N LYS A 78 5.83 -13.98 -1.11
CA LYS A 78 6.52 -14.93 -1.99
C LYS A 78 7.57 -14.26 -2.88
N CYS A 79 7.47 -12.94 -3.13
CA CYS A 79 8.41 -12.26 -3.98
C CYS A 79 9.74 -12.00 -3.28
N LYS A 80 10.83 -12.56 -3.82
CA LYS A 80 12.20 -12.32 -3.35
C LYS A 80 12.76 -10.96 -3.79
N GLN A 81 12.20 -10.37 -4.85
CA GLN A 81 12.64 -9.12 -5.46
C GLN A 81 11.63 -7.99 -5.23
N LYS A 82 11.03 -7.91 -4.04
CA LYS A 82 9.96 -6.96 -3.70
C LYS A 82 10.28 -5.47 -3.88
N ASN A 83 11.57 -5.11 -3.98
CA ASN A 83 12.01 -3.73 -4.22
C ASN A 83 12.44 -3.50 -5.67
N ASN A 84 12.35 -4.51 -6.54
CA ASN A 84 12.66 -4.38 -7.96
C ASN A 84 11.36 -4.07 -8.72
N PRO A 85 11.09 -2.81 -9.09
CA PRO A 85 9.84 -2.43 -9.76
C PRO A 85 9.61 -3.14 -11.10
N LEU A 86 10.68 -3.60 -11.75
CA LEU A 86 10.64 -4.29 -13.04
C LEU A 86 10.34 -5.80 -12.91
N CYS A 87 10.18 -6.31 -11.69
CA CYS A 87 9.85 -7.72 -11.48
C CYS A 87 8.40 -7.99 -11.92
N ASN A 88 8.17 -9.06 -12.69
CA ASN A 88 6.86 -9.41 -13.26
C ASN A 88 6.26 -10.70 -12.66
N CYS A 89 6.56 -11.00 -11.40
CA CYS A 89 5.97 -12.16 -10.71
C CYS A 89 4.50 -11.90 -10.32
N ASP A 90 3.79 -12.94 -9.91
CA ASP A 90 2.37 -12.85 -9.50
C ASP A 90 2.13 -11.82 -8.39
N SER A 91 3.10 -11.61 -7.49
CA SER A 91 3.03 -10.56 -6.47
C SER A 91 2.97 -9.15 -7.09
N HIS A 92 3.76 -8.88 -8.13
CA HIS A 92 3.75 -7.57 -8.82
C HIS A 92 2.51 -7.43 -9.70
N LYS A 93 2.06 -8.51 -10.35
CA LYS A 93 0.79 -8.52 -11.10
C LYS A 93 -0.41 -8.22 -10.20
N LEU A 94 -0.45 -8.81 -9.00
CA LEU A 94 -1.44 -8.47 -7.99
C LEU A 94 -1.34 -7.00 -7.60
N ALA A 95 -0.14 -6.51 -7.28
CA ALA A 95 0.07 -5.13 -6.86
C ALA A 95 -0.39 -4.10 -7.90
N LYS A 96 -0.09 -4.34 -9.19
CA LYS A 96 -0.56 -3.50 -10.31
C LYS A 96 -2.08 -3.52 -10.48
N ASN A 97 -2.75 -4.59 -10.07
CA ASN A 97 -4.19 -4.80 -10.25
C ASN A 97 -4.92 -4.98 -8.92
N VAL A 98 -4.47 -4.32 -7.85
CA VAL A 98 -5.16 -4.36 -6.57
C VAL A 98 -6.57 -3.79 -6.78
N GLY A 99 -7.58 -4.65 -6.76
CA GLY A 99 -8.98 -4.25 -6.93
C GLY A 99 -9.44 -3.43 -5.73
N TYR A 100 -9.49 -2.11 -5.89
CA TYR A 100 -9.94 -1.16 -4.87
C TYR A 100 -11.45 -1.28 -4.56
N GLU A 101 -12.20 -1.97 -5.42
CA GLU A 101 -13.63 -2.25 -5.26
C GLU A 101 -13.96 -3.05 -3.99
N ASN A 102 -12.99 -3.78 -3.44
CA ASN A 102 -13.15 -4.59 -2.24
C ASN A 102 -12.64 -3.91 -0.96
N PHE A 103 -12.31 -2.62 -1.03
CA PHE A 103 -11.79 -1.87 0.11
C PHE A 103 -12.90 -1.12 0.84
N ILE A 104 -12.83 -1.13 2.17
CA ILE A 104 -13.69 -0.29 3.00
C ILE A 104 -13.12 1.12 2.88
N CYS A 105 -13.63 1.85 1.88
CA CYS A 105 -13.27 3.25 1.63
C CYS A 105 -13.71 4.12 2.81
N THR A 106 -12.82 4.26 3.78
CA THR A 106 -12.74 5.49 4.55
C THR A 106 -11.58 6.26 3.96
N ASP A 107 -11.88 7.34 3.26
CA ASP A 107 -10.87 8.18 2.65
C ASP A 107 -10.07 8.86 3.77
N TYR A 108 -8.83 8.41 3.95
CA TYR A 108 -7.87 9.03 4.86
C TYR A 108 -6.79 9.79 4.09
N THR A 109 -7.08 10.24 2.85
CA THR A 109 -6.13 11.04 2.07
C THR A 109 -5.62 12.20 2.90
N LEU A 110 -4.34 12.13 3.24
CA LEU A 110 -3.58 13.27 3.68
C LEU A 110 -3.16 13.96 2.40
N ARG A 111 -3.97 14.90 1.92
CA ARG A 111 -3.47 15.87 0.94
C ARG A 111 -2.42 16.69 1.67
N SER A 112 -1.20 16.75 1.14
CA SER A 112 -0.25 17.79 1.49
C SER A 112 -0.93 19.10 1.12
N GLU A 113 -1.48 19.82 2.09
CA GLU A 113 -1.90 21.20 1.87
C GLU A 113 -0.61 22.01 1.66
N GLU A 114 -0.45 22.58 0.46
CA GLU A 114 0.49 23.68 0.19
C GLU A 114 0.04 24.95 0.91
#